data_AF-A0A075V1H1-F1
#
_entry.id   AF-A0A075V1H1-F1
#
_cell.length_a   1.000
_cell.length_b   1.000
_cell.length_c   1.000
_cell.angle_alpha   90.00
_cell.angle_beta   90.00
_cell.angle_gamma   90.00
#
_symmetry.space_group_name_H-M   'P 1'
#
loop_
_entity.id
_entity.type
_entity.pdbx_description
1 polymer ?
#
loop_
_entity_poly.entity_id
_entity_poly.type
_entity_poly.pdbx_seq_one_letter_code
_entity_poly.pdbx_strand_id
1 'polypeptide(L)' 'MTHSLERLESGTVLVFHDEERIGHYWPDPLSGGFAAFKSSAQSHRPIARPKSERACILSITDGAWDGEGWI' A
#
# COMPACT_ATOMS: atom_id res chain seq x y z
N MET A 1 0.31 -17.02 5.91
CA MET A 1 0.22 -15.96 4.90
C MET A 1 0.10 -14.69 5.68
N THR A 2 1.23 -14.01 5.90
CA THR A 2 1.29 -12.85 6.79
C THR A 2 1.57 -11.62 5.95
N HIS A 3 0.72 -10.60 6.10
CA HIS A 3 0.96 -9.30 5.49
C HIS A 3 1.76 -8.43 6.47
N SER A 4 2.73 -7.68 5.95
CA SER A 4 3.49 -6.72 6.74
C SER A 4 3.63 -5.37 6.04
N LEU A 5 3.87 -4.34 6.85
CA LEU A 5 4.02 -2.96 6.40
C LEU A 5 5.38 -2.43 6.84
N GLU A 6 6.05 -1.69 5.95
CA GLU A 6 7.27 -0.93 6.28
C GLU A 6 7.02 0.54 5.95
N ARG A 7 7.30 1.44 6.90
CA ARG A 7 7.14 2.88 6.71
C ARG A 7 8.49 3.54 6.50
N LEU A 8 8.64 4.21 5.36
CA LEU A 8 9.82 4.99 5.04
C LEU A 8 9.68 6.42 5.58
N GLU A 9 10.81 7.09 5.87
CA GLU A 9 10.82 8.50 6.30
C GLU A 9 10.15 9.45 5.31
N SER A 10 10.08 9.08 4.02
CA SER A 10 9.39 9.81 2.98
C SER A 10 7.86 9.83 3.11
N GLY A 11 7.29 9.05 4.04
CA GLY A 11 5.85 8.83 4.16
C GLY A 11 5.30 7.76 3.22
N THR A 12 6.15 7.14 2.40
CA THR A 12 5.79 5.94 1.63
C THR A 12 5.66 4.75 2.57
N VAL A 13 4.60 3.99 2.41
CA VAL A 13 4.39 2.71 3.09
C VAL A 13 4.48 1.58 2.07
N LEU A 14 5.39 0.65 2.31
CA LEU A 14 5.55 -0.58 1.53
C LEU A 14 4.66 -1.67 2.12
N VAL A 15 4.06 -2.49 1.26
CA VAL A 15 3.20 -3.62 1.66
C VAL A 15 3.82 -4.90 1.15
N PHE A 16 3.99 -5.86 2.06
CA PHE A 16 4.58 -7.16 1.78
C PHE A 16 3.60 -8.30 2.06
N HIS A 17 3.75 -9.39 1.33
CA HIS A 17 3.11 -10.67 1.59
C HIS A 17 4.20 -11.73 1.61
N ASP A 18 4.39 -12.39 2.76
CA ASP A 18 5.46 -13.38 2.97
C ASP A 18 6.85 -12.84 2.51
N GLU A 19 7.22 -11.65 2.98
CA GLU A 19 8.47 -10.90 2.67
C GLU A 19 8.62 -10.39 1.22
N GLU A 20 7.71 -10.75 0.32
CA GLU A 20 7.69 -10.20 -1.04
C GLU A 20 6.92 -8.88 -1.08
N ARG A 21 7.53 -7.82 -1.63
CA ARG A 21 6.84 -6.53 -1.80
C ARG A 21 5.76 -6.64 -2.87
N ILE A 22 4.51 -6.59 -2.45
CA ILE A 22 3.32 -6.67 -3.34
C ILE A 22 2.77 -5.30 -3.73
N GLY A 23 3.11 -4.23 -3.02
CA GLY A 23 2.71 -2.88 -3.39
C GLY A 23 3.27 -1.81 -2.47
N HIS A 24 2.83 -0.58 -2.69
CA HIS A 24 3.15 0.55 -1.84
C HIS A 24 2.09 1.64 -1.99
N TYR A 25 2.02 2.54 -1.02
CA TYR A 25 1.22 3.74 -1.11
C TYR A 25 1.90 4.91 -0.41
N TRP A 26 1.54 6.13 -0.80
CA TRP A 26 2.02 7.35 -0.15
C TRP A 26 0.92 8.43 -0.12
N PRO A 27 1.00 9.41 0.79
CA PRO A 27 0.10 10.55 0.80
C PRO A 27 0.15 11.33 -0.52
N ASP A 28 -1.01 11.54 -1.15
CA ASP A 28 -1.15 12.29 -2.40
C ASP A 28 -1.84 13.64 -2.12
N PRO A 29 -1.09 14.76 -2.04
CA PRO A 29 -1.65 16.08 -1.75
C PRO A 29 -2.67 16.54 -2.79
N LEU A 30 -2.53 16.12 -4.05
CA LEU A 30 -3.40 16.54 -5.15
C LEU A 30 -4.82 16.00 -4.98
N SER A 31 -4.96 14.80 -4.40
CA SER A 31 -6.25 14.18 -4.13
C SER A 31 -6.69 14.35 -2.68
N GLY A 32 -5.86 14.88 -1.79
CA GLY A 32 -6.14 14.96 -0.35
C GLY A 32 -6.40 13.58 0.26
N GLY A 33 -5.56 12.61 -0.11
CA GLY A 33 -5.69 11.20 0.26
C GLY A 33 -4.36 10.49 0.04
N PHE A 34 -4.41 9.31 -0.58
CA PHE A 34 -3.23 8.51 -0.89
C PHE A 34 -3.21 8.13 -2.36
N ALA A 35 -2.04 7.73 -2.87
CA ALA A 35 -1.90 7.01 -4.12
C ALA A 35 -1.36 5.62 -3.81
N ALA A 36 -2.11 4.56 -4.19
CA ALA A 36 -1.72 3.17 -3.98
C ALA A 36 -1.30 2.52 -5.30
N PHE A 37 -0.32 1.60 -5.25
CA PHE A 37 0.29 0.95 -6.40
C PHE A 37 0.55 -0.53 -6.10
N LYS A 38 0.36 -1.42 -7.09
CA LYS A 38 0.86 -2.80 -7.02
C LYS A 38 2.30 -2.85 -7.53
N SER A 39 3.14 -3.65 -6.88
CA SER A 39 4.55 -3.85 -7.23
C SER A 39 4.71 -4.50 -8.61
N SER A 40 3.71 -5.26 -9.07
CA SER A 40 3.72 -6.01 -10.33
C SER A 40 3.40 -5.19 -11.59
N ALA A 41 3.15 -3.89 -11.49
CA ALA A 41 2.71 -3.11 -12.64
C ALA A 41 3.86 -2.26 -13.22
N GLN A 42 4.19 -2.51 -14.49
CA GLN A 42 4.88 -1.62 -15.43
C GLN A 42 4.20 -0.24 -15.60
N SER A 43 3.25 0.11 -14.73
CA SER A 43 2.41 1.29 -14.82
C SER A 43 2.77 2.24 -13.71
N HIS A 44 3.26 3.43 -14.08
CA HIS A 44 3.45 4.56 -13.18
C HIS A 44 2.12 5.18 -12.68
N ARG A 45 0.99 4.47 -12.85
CA ARG A 45 -0.34 4.94 -12.49
C ARG A 45 -0.83 4.24 -11.22
N PRO A 46 -1.43 4.98 -10.28
CA PRO A 46 -1.99 4.37 -9.08
C PRO A 46 -3.17 3.46 -9.42
N ILE A 47 -3.28 2.34 -8.71
CA ILE A 47 -4.42 1.42 -8.80
C ILE A 47 -5.64 1.99 -8.06
N ALA A 48 -5.42 2.87 -7.08
CA ALA A 48 -6.46 3.53 -6.31
C ALA A 48 -5.97 4.86 -5.72
N ARG A 49 -6.90 5.79 -5.46
CA ARG A 49 -6.66 7.02 -4.70
C ARG A 49 -7.59 7.14 -3.48
N PRO A 50 -7.43 6.28 -2.47
CA PRO A 50 -8.32 6.26 -1.33
C PRO A 50 -8.04 7.39 -0.34
N LYS A 51 -8.98 7.63 0.57
CA LYS A 51 -8.87 8.63 1.64
C LYS A 51 -8.23 8.11 2.93
N SER A 52 -7.95 6.82 3.02
CA SER A 52 -7.39 6.18 4.22
C SER A 52 -6.32 5.16 3.88
N GLU A 53 -5.36 4.97 4.80
CA GLU A 53 -4.31 3.96 4.69
C GLU A 53 -4.89 2.55 4.59
N ARG A 54 -5.89 2.24 5.42
CA ARG A 54 -6.59 0.94 5.39
C ARG A 54 -7.10 0.59 3.99
N ALA A 55 -7.69 1.55 3.29
CA ALA A 55 -8.19 1.33 1.93
C ALA A 55 -7.05 1.18 0.91
N CYS A 56 -5.88 1.79 1.14
CA CYS A 56 -4.69 1.51 0.33
C CYS A 56 -4.27 0.05 0.47
N ILE A 57 -4.14 -0.41 1.71
CA ILE A 57 -3.67 -1.76 2.02
C ILE A 57 -4.64 -2.77 1.44
N LEU A 58 -5.95 -2.62 1.65
CA LEU A 58 -6.97 -3.50 1.07
C LEU A 58 -6.96 -3.49 -0.47
N SER A 59 -6.66 -2.36 -1.10
CA SER A 59 -6.52 -2.31 -2.57
C SER A 59 -5.28 -3.04 -3.08
N ILE A 60 -4.21 -3.06 -2.28
CA ILE A 60 -2.95 -3.74 -2.62
C ILE A 60 -3.05 -5.25 -2.37
N THR A 61 -3.68 -5.65 -1.26
CA THR A 61 -3.84 -7.04 -0.83
C THR A 61 -5.08 -7.73 -1.40
N ASP A 62 -5.80 -7.08 -2.32
CA ASP A 62 -7.09 -7.57 -2.86
C ASP A 62 -8.10 -7.94 -1.75
N GLY A 63 -8.09 -7.17 -0.65
CA GLY A 63 -8.97 -7.35 0.50
C GLY A 63 -8.46 -8.33 1.56
N ALA A 64 -7.30 -8.98 1.37
CA ALA A 64 -6.80 -10.03 2.25
C ALA A 64 -6.09 -9.53 3.53
N TRP A 65 -6.14 -8.23 3.84
CA TRP A 65 -5.42 -7.68 5.00
C TRP A 65 -6.20 -7.85 6.30
N ASP A 66 -5.56 -8.48 7.29
CA ASP A 66 -6.11 -8.83 8.62
C ASP A 66 -5.72 -7.82 9.73
N GLY A 67 -4.72 -6.98 9.52
CA GLY A 67 -4.40 -5.86 10.41
C GLY A 67 -3.18 -6.04 11.31
N GLU A 68 -2.50 -7.18 11.29
CA GLU A 68 -1.46 -7.51 12.29
C GLU A 68 -0.02 -7.08 11.93
N GLY A 69 0.22 -6.59 10.72
CA GLY A 69 1.57 -6.34 10.23
C GLY A 69 2.16 -4.97 10.55
N TRP A 70 2.76 -4.78 11.72
CA TRP A 70 3.77 -3.75 11.97
C TRP A 70 5.10 -4.46 12.30
N ILE A 71 6.12 -4.28 11.45
CA ILE A 71 7.50 -4.73 11.74
C ILE A 71 8.30 -3.53 12.23
#